data_AF-J5HUF2-F1
#
_entry.id   AF-J5HUF2-F1
#
_cell.length_a   1.000
_cell.length_b   1.000
_cell.length_c   1.000
_cell.angle_alpha   90.00
_cell.angle_beta   90.00
_cell.angle_gamma   90.00
#
_symmetry.space_group_name_H-M   'P 1'
#
loop_
_entity.id
_entity.type
_entity.pdbx_description
1 polymer ?
#
loop_
_entity_poly.entity_id
_entity_poly.type
_entity_poly.pdbx_seq_one_letter_code
_entity_poly.pdbx_strand_id
1 'polypeptide(L)'
;MQNGYTPKDFDNRVMDKAAWHLDSLRKKKLPVDEITAYNHIAIYLRWCIEHELMAEWFVRQYGETIRAVCEYPAETDLRSFLRDNLHGLLRRGFFSPEGKAFAEYYYDGEAPSFPSDIDNYALSYFGAARYHSNEFKQEAYLFVPFDENYYAAMAQLIAQRWDAWRRNAPKTKGEITRSKNAKPDVRTAALMRYLGCDCTYFPPLADDDPITAAYSYARRLGVREGYVPLLIVPSDTLWEILTMNAGAERGDFEDYDFDAKAVDTYRRKILAQPIGDGKAILTERLGERSEQNRAETFDEEEHPVNHFISYWDYETQKTQPMILAKIPVQHPWTVFAYLPFGGWNDCPDTAALMAVSKYWHERHGAVPAVLTYDTLEYSVPAPVPQESALQLAKEQYAFCADIVEQGAPGMTVTRLAHDLEQSDIWYFWWD
;
A
#
# COMPACT_ATOMS: atom_id res chain seq x y z
N MET A 1 14.36 -45.19 -0.82
CA MET A 1 15.30 -44.45 0.04
C MET A 1 16.34 -43.82 -0.88
N GLN A 2 16.38 -42.50 -0.98
CA GLN A 2 17.38 -41.79 -1.78
C GLN A 2 17.95 -40.66 -0.92
N ASN A 3 19.25 -40.72 -0.71
CA ASN A 3 20.15 -39.63 -0.31
C ASN A 3 19.92 -38.99 1.06
N GLY A 4 20.26 -39.72 2.14
CA GLY A 4 20.84 -39.14 3.36
C GLY A 4 20.02 -38.16 4.21
N TYR A 5 18.85 -37.72 3.75
CA TYR A 5 17.88 -36.95 4.52
C TYR A 5 16.79 -37.89 5.02
N THR A 6 16.54 -37.86 6.32
CA THR A 6 15.36 -38.55 6.84
C THR A 6 14.11 -37.85 6.28
N PRO A 7 13.06 -38.58 5.86
CA PRO A 7 11.79 -37.99 5.40
C PRO A 7 11.12 -37.04 6.41
N LYS A 8 11.63 -36.95 7.64
CA LYS A 8 11.14 -36.06 8.70
C LYS A 8 11.63 -34.61 8.58
N ASP A 9 12.71 -34.34 7.84
CA ASP A 9 13.31 -33.00 7.77
C ASP A 9 12.96 -32.24 6.48
N PHE A 10 12.33 -32.90 5.51
CA PHE A 10 11.88 -32.26 4.28
C PHE A 10 10.52 -31.60 4.49
N ASP A 11 10.48 -30.28 4.47
CA ASP A 11 9.23 -29.53 4.55
C ASP A 11 8.44 -29.67 3.23
N ASN A 12 7.46 -30.56 3.26
CA ASN A 12 6.61 -30.88 2.12
C ASN A 12 5.54 -29.81 1.82
N ARG A 13 5.44 -28.72 2.60
CA ARG A 13 4.46 -27.65 2.39
C ARG A 13 4.64 -27.07 0.99
N VAL A 14 3.58 -27.16 0.19
CA VAL A 14 3.49 -26.55 -1.14
C VAL A 14 3.15 -25.08 -0.97
N MET A 15 3.99 -24.20 -1.49
CA MET A 15 3.78 -22.75 -1.52
C MET A 15 2.96 -22.36 -2.75
N ASP A 16 3.33 -22.93 -3.91
CA ASP A 16 2.62 -22.73 -5.16
C ASP A 16 2.62 -23.99 -6.03
N LYS A 17 1.64 -24.11 -6.92
CA LYS A 17 1.62 -25.10 -7.97
C LYS A 17 1.02 -24.58 -9.27
N ALA A 18 1.76 -24.76 -10.36
CA ALA A 18 1.35 -24.41 -11.73
C ALA A 18 -0.03 -24.99 -12.10
N ALA A 19 -0.39 -26.15 -11.55
CA ALA A 19 -1.70 -26.77 -11.77
C ALA A 19 -2.90 -25.87 -11.38
N TRP A 20 -2.76 -25.01 -10.36
CA TRP A 20 -3.81 -24.04 -10.00
C TRP A 20 -4.03 -23.02 -11.12
N HIS A 21 -2.95 -22.46 -11.65
CA HIS A 21 -2.98 -21.47 -12.72
C HIS A 21 -3.43 -22.07 -14.05
N LEU A 22 -2.95 -23.28 -14.39
CA LEU A 22 -3.39 -24.03 -15.57
C LEU A 22 -4.90 -24.33 -15.55
N ASP A 23 -5.43 -24.71 -14.38
CA ASP A 23 -6.86 -24.95 -14.20
C ASP A 23 -7.67 -23.67 -14.43
N SER A 24 -7.23 -22.53 -13.88
CA SER A 24 -7.88 -21.24 -14.11
C SER A 24 -7.83 -20.83 -15.59
N LEU A 25 -6.65 -20.91 -16.22
CA LEU A 25 -6.42 -20.63 -17.63
C LEU A 25 -7.38 -21.43 -18.53
N ARG A 26 -7.45 -22.74 -18.33
CA ARG A 26 -8.32 -23.66 -19.11
C ARG A 26 -9.80 -23.39 -18.87
N LYS A 27 -10.22 -23.27 -17.60
CA LYS A 27 -11.62 -23.00 -17.24
C LYS A 27 -12.12 -21.68 -17.82
N LYS A 28 -11.28 -20.64 -17.74
CA LYS A 28 -11.58 -19.31 -18.23
C LYS A 28 -11.34 -19.15 -19.74
N LYS A 29 -10.76 -20.17 -20.40
CA LYS A 29 -10.39 -20.18 -21.84
C LYS A 29 -9.57 -18.95 -22.22
N LEU A 30 -8.52 -18.68 -21.42
CA LEU A 30 -7.67 -17.51 -21.66
C LEU A 30 -6.78 -17.75 -22.91
N PRO A 31 -6.60 -16.75 -23.77
CA PRO A 31 -5.82 -16.87 -25.00
C PRO A 31 -4.32 -16.68 -24.74
N VAL A 32 -3.75 -17.46 -23.81
CA VAL A 32 -2.33 -17.44 -23.46
C VAL A 32 -1.77 -18.86 -23.44
N ASP A 33 -0.49 -19.00 -23.71
CA ASP A 33 0.19 -20.29 -23.71
C ASP A 33 0.23 -20.89 -22.30
N GLU A 34 0.04 -22.20 -22.16
CA GLU A 34 0.05 -22.87 -20.86
C GLU A 34 1.37 -22.72 -20.08
N ILE A 35 2.47 -22.41 -20.78
CA ILE A 35 3.77 -22.14 -20.14
C ILE A 35 3.73 -20.90 -19.24
N THR A 36 2.80 -19.96 -19.45
CA THR A 36 2.70 -18.74 -18.63
C THR A 36 2.26 -19.03 -17.19
N ALA A 37 1.61 -20.18 -16.96
CA ALA A 37 1.25 -20.66 -15.63
C ALA A 37 2.46 -20.90 -14.69
N TYR A 38 3.67 -20.87 -15.24
CA TYR A 38 4.93 -21.08 -14.52
C TYR A 38 5.73 -19.79 -14.32
N ASN A 39 5.29 -18.65 -14.90
CA ASN A 39 6.09 -17.42 -14.98
C ASN A 39 6.54 -16.91 -13.60
N HIS A 40 5.61 -16.60 -12.70
CA HIS A 40 5.95 -16.03 -11.39
C HIS A 40 6.65 -17.03 -10.47
N ILE A 41 6.34 -18.32 -10.58
CA ILE A 41 7.07 -19.39 -9.88
C ILE A 41 8.53 -19.42 -10.33
N ALA A 42 8.78 -19.29 -11.64
CA ALA A 42 10.13 -19.25 -12.21
C ALA A 42 10.90 -17.99 -11.77
N ILE A 43 10.24 -16.83 -11.73
CA ILE A 43 10.84 -15.57 -11.24
C ILE A 43 11.34 -15.73 -9.80
N TYR A 44 10.49 -16.20 -8.90
CA TYR A 44 10.88 -16.36 -7.49
C TYR A 44 11.98 -17.40 -7.32
N LEU A 45 11.87 -18.54 -8.02
CA LEU A 45 12.90 -19.59 -7.97
C LEU A 45 14.25 -19.09 -8.49
N ARG A 46 14.26 -18.35 -9.62
CA ARG A 46 15.47 -17.74 -10.18
C ARG A 46 16.14 -16.82 -9.15
N TRP A 47 15.35 -15.92 -8.56
CA TRP A 47 15.87 -14.98 -7.56
C TRP A 47 16.50 -15.72 -6.36
N CYS A 48 15.84 -16.75 -5.83
CA CYS A 48 16.40 -17.55 -4.75
C CYS A 48 17.67 -18.32 -5.14
N ILE A 49 17.78 -18.79 -6.40
CA ILE A 49 18.99 -19.44 -6.90
C ILE A 49 20.15 -18.42 -6.96
N GLU A 50 19.91 -17.24 -7.54
CA GLU A 50 20.91 -16.18 -7.69
C GLU A 50 21.44 -15.65 -6.34
N HIS A 51 20.64 -15.76 -5.27
CA HIS A 51 20.96 -15.29 -3.93
C HIS A 51 21.34 -16.41 -2.95
N GLU A 52 21.68 -17.60 -3.46
CA GLU A 52 22.16 -18.74 -2.66
C GLU A 52 21.17 -19.23 -1.57
N LEU A 53 19.87 -19.06 -1.80
CA LEU A 53 18.80 -19.39 -0.84
C LEU A 53 18.25 -20.81 -1.00
N MET A 54 18.93 -21.68 -1.75
CA MET A 54 18.49 -23.04 -2.03
C MET A 54 19.02 -24.04 -0.98
N ALA A 55 18.25 -25.07 -0.67
CA ALA A 55 18.65 -26.11 0.28
C ALA A 55 19.84 -26.91 -0.27
N GLU A 56 20.73 -27.41 0.59
CA GLU A 56 21.90 -28.18 0.16
C GLU A 56 21.54 -29.38 -0.73
N TRP A 57 20.46 -30.10 -0.41
CA TRP A 57 20.03 -31.25 -1.21
C TRP A 57 19.59 -30.80 -2.61
N PHE A 58 18.92 -29.65 -2.72
CA PHE A 58 18.45 -29.08 -3.98
C PHE A 58 19.66 -28.70 -4.85
N VAL A 59 20.67 -28.07 -4.24
CA VAL A 59 21.93 -27.73 -4.90
C VAL A 59 22.67 -28.98 -5.40
N ARG A 60 22.75 -30.03 -4.58
CA ARG A 60 23.40 -31.30 -4.96
C ARG A 60 22.67 -32.01 -6.10
N GLN A 61 21.34 -31.96 -6.12
CA GLN A 61 20.52 -32.66 -7.09
C GLN A 61 20.40 -31.91 -8.43
N TYR A 62 20.32 -30.57 -8.39
CA TYR A 62 20.06 -29.72 -9.56
C TYR A 62 21.20 -28.74 -9.86
N GLY A 63 22.43 -29.10 -9.48
CA GLY A 63 23.60 -28.23 -9.59
C GLY A 63 23.92 -27.76 -11.02
N GLU A 64 23.62 -28.56 -12.04
CA GLU A 64 23.78 -28.16 -13.45
C GLU A 64 22.80 -27.03 -13.82
N THR A 65 21.53 -27.17 -13.45
CA THR A 65 20.51 -26.13 -13.67
C THR A 65 20.85 -24.85 -12.92
N ILE A 66 21.28 -24.96 -11.67
CA ILE A 66 21.70 -23.79 -10.87
C ILE A 66 22.87 -23.08 -11.53
N ARG A 67 23.89 -23.82 -11.97
CA ARG A 67 25.03 -23.23 -12.66
C ARG A 67 24.61 -22.52 -13.94
N ALA A 68 23.72 -23.12 -14.73
CA ALA A 68 23.18 -22.49 -15.93
C ALA A 68 22.43 -21.19 -15.62
N VAL A 69 21.62 -21.13 -14.56
CA VAL A 69 20.97 -19.88 -14.10
C VAL A 69 22.01 -18.83 -13.72
N CYS A 70 23.06 -19.20 -12.98
CA CYS A 70 24.09 -18.24 -12.55
C CYS A 70 24.97 -17.74 -13.72
N GLU A 71 25.30 -18.60 -14.69
CA GLU A 71 26.21 -18.27 -15.80
C GLU A 71 25.49 -17.64 -17.01
N TYR A 72 24.26 -18.10 -17.28
CA TYR A 72 23.45 -17.76 -18.46
C TYR A 72 21.98 -17.52 -18.07
N PRO A 73 21.71 -16.53 -17.19
CA PRO A 73 20.39 -16.36 -16.59
C PRO A 73 19.27 -16.04 -17.62
N ALA A 74 19.59 -15.28 -18.67
CA ALA A 74 18.64 -14.90 -19.70
C ALA A 74 18.35 -16.04 -20.70
N GLU A 75 19.31 -16.94 -20.90
CA GLU A 75 19.14 -18.12 -21.77
C GLU A 75 18.53 -19.33 -21.04
N THR A 76 18.49 -19.30 -19.71
CA THR A 76 18.04 -20.44 -18.88
C THR A 76 16.57 -20.31 -18.49
N ASP A 77 15.67 -20.92 -19.28
CA ASP A 77 14.24 -20.94 -18.99
C ASP A 77 13.85 -21.96 -17.89
N LEU A 78 13.68 -21.45 -16.67
CA LEU A 78 13.26 -22.25 -15.52
C LEU A 78 11.82 -22.77 -15.59
N ARG A 79 10.96 -22.30 -16.51
CA ARG A 79 9.57 -22.79 -16.62
C ARG A 79 9.52 -24.24 -17.08
N SER A 80 10.40 -24.61 -18.01
CA SER A 80 10.53 -26.01 -18.47
C SER A 80 11.08 -26.90 -17.36
N PHE A 81 12.10 -26.44 -16.63
CA PHE A 81 12.64 -27.14 -15.47
C PHE A 81 11.58 -27.34 -14.37
N LEU A 82 10.80 -26.31 -14.07
CA LEU A 82 9.69 -26.40 -13.12
C LEU A 82 8.68 -27.48 -13.54
N ARG A 83 8.27 -27.48 -14.81
CA ARG A 83 7.32 -28.47 -15.35
C ARG A 83 7.88 -29.89 -15.27
N ASP A 84 9.08 -30.11 -15.78
CA ASP A 84 9.60 -31.44 -16.08
C ASP A 84 10.31 -32.09 -14.87
N ASN A 85 11.04 -31.29 -14.09
CA ASN A 85 11.86 -31.78 -12.97
C ASN A 85 11.20 -31.54 -11.60
N LEU A 86 10.46 -30.44 -11.44
CA LEU A 86 9.80 -30.11 -10.18
C LEU A 86 8.28 -30.39 -10.20
N HIS A 87 7.77 -30.95 -11.30
CA HIS A 87 6.36 -31.30 -11.49
C HIS A 87 5.39 -30.12 -11.29
N GLY A 88 5.85 -28.92 -11.61
CA GLY A 88 5.12 -27.66 -11.45
C GLY A 88 4.87 -27.25 -10.01
N LEU A 89 5.69 -27.70 -9.06
CA LEU A 89 5.53 -27.42 -7.64
C LEU A 89 6.64 -26.48 -7.14
N LEU A 90 6.27 -25.55 -6.27
CA LEU A 90 7.19 -24.81 -5.41
C LEU A 90 6.95 -25.24 -3.96
N ARG A 91 7.96 -25.78 -3.28
CA ARG A 91 7.82 -26.30 -1.92
C ARG A 91 8.80 -25.62 -0.96
N ARG A 92 8.39 -25.44 0.29
CA ARG A 92 9.26 -24.85 1.34
C ARG A 92 10.57 -25.61 1.51
N GLY A 93 10.54 -26.94 1.36
CA GLY A 93 11.74 -27.77 1.47
C GLY A 93 12.80 -27.54 0.38
N PHE A 94 12.51 -26.74 -0.66
CA PHE A 94 13.47 -26.40 -1.70
C PHE A 94 14.52 -25.37 -1.23
N PHE A 95 14.20 -24.61 -0.20
CA PHE A 95 14.99 -23.47 0.25
C PHE A 95 15.86 -23.80 1.46
N SER A 96 16.95 -23.06 1.62
CA SER A 96 17.78 -23.06 2.83
C SER A 96 16.94 -22.61 4.04
N PRO A 97 17.41 -22.79 5.29
CA PRO A 97 16.68 -22.29 6.45
C PRO A 97 16.34 -20.79 6.37
N GLU A 98 17.23 -19.98 5.80
CA GLU A 98 17.02 -18.54 5.60
C GLU A 98 16.03 -18.28 4.46
N GLY A 99 16.21 -18.92 3.31
CA GLY A 99 15.28 -18.82 2.18
C GLY A 99 13.86 -19.27 2.55
N LYS A 100 13.76 -20.33 3.38
CA LYS A 100 12.49 -20.77 3.95
C LYS A 100 11.88 -19.68 4.82
N ALA A 101 12.64 -19.10 5.76
CA ALA A 101 12.14 -18.05 6.65
C ALA A 101 11.61 -16.84 5.88
N PHE A 102 12.32 -16.41 4.83
CA PHE A 102 11.87 -15.36 3.95
C PHE A 102 10.64 -15.76 3.13
N ALA A 103 10.58 -16.98 2.60
CA ALA A 103 9.40 -17.49 1.93
C ALA A 103 8.16 -17.53 2.85
N GLU A 104 8.32 -17.84 4.14
CA GLU A 104 7.19 -17.78 5.08
C GLU A 104 6.68 -16.35 5.32
N TYR A 105 7.58 -15.36 5.26
CA TYR A 105 7.25 -13.96 5.43
C TYR A 105 6.64 -13.35 4.17
N TYR A 106 7.22 -13.62 3.00
CA TYR A 106 6.91 -12.89 1.78
C TYR A 106 6.08 -13.70 0.77
N TYR A 107 6.36 -14.99 0.58
CA TYR A 107 5.60 -15.77 -0.40
C TYR A 107 4.25 -16.22 0.19
N ASP A 108 4.29 -16.73 1.41
CA ASP A 108 3.11 -17.20 2.15
C ASP A 108 2.54 -16.12 3.07
N GLY A 109 3.08 -14.89 3.02
CA GLY A 109 2.64 -13.74 3.80
C GLY A 109 1.36 -13.10 3.24
N GLU A 110 0.72 -12.30 4.10
CA GLU A 110 -0.45 -11.48 3.74
C GLU A 110 -0.01 -10.14 3.13
N ALA A 111 0.85 -9.41 3.84
CA ALA A 111 1.46 -8.17 3.38
C ALA A 111 2.85 -7.99 4.02
N PRO A 112 3.94 -8.03 3.24
CA PRO A 112 3.97 -8.24 1.78
C PRO A 112 3.63 -9.67 1.36
N SER A 113 3.21 -9.83 0.10
CA SER A 113 2.82 -11.12 -0.51
C SER A 113 3.32 -11.20 -1.95
N PHE A 114 4.19 -12.16 -2.28
CA PHE A 114 4.78 -12.26 -3.63
C PHE A 114 3.72 -12.42 -4.74
N PRO A 115 2.70 -13.30 -4.61
CA PRO A 115 1.61 -13.34 -5.60
C PRO A 115 0.86 -11.99 -5.72
N SER A 116 0.70 -11.26 -4.62
CA SER A 116 0.07 -9.93 -4.68
C SER A 116 0.97 -8.89 -5.34
N ASP A 117 2.28 -8.94 -5.13
CA ASP A 117 3.23 -8.08 -5.84
C ASP A 117 3.24 -8.36 -7.34
N ILE A 118 3.08 -9.63 -7.74
CA ILE A 118 2.92 -10.04 -9.15
C ILE A 118 1.65 -9.43 -9.77
N ASP A 119 0.53 -9.43 -9.04
CA ASP A 119 -0.70 -8.78 -9.49
C ASP A 119 -0.58 -7.25 -9.55
N ASN A 120 0.15 -6.62 -8.63
CA ASN A 120 0.45 -5.19 -8.65
C ASN A 120 1.32 -4.83 -9.85
N TYR A 121 2.32 -5.65 -10.15
CA TYR A 121 3.13 -5.48 -11.35
C TYR A 121 2.27 -5.53 -12.61
N ALA A 122 1.35 -6.51 -12.70
CA ALA A 122 0.42 -6.59 -13.82
C ALA A 122 -0.50 -5.35 -13.93
N LEU A 123 -0.95 -4.79 -12.80
CA LEU A 123 -1.70 -3.52 -12.78
C LEU A 123 -0.87 -2.37 -13.36
N SER A 124 0.38 -2.23 -12.91
CA SER A 124 1.29 -1.19 -13.40
C SER A 124 1.58 -1.36 -14.90
N TYR A 125 1.89 -2.59 -15.33
CA TYR A 125 2.23 -2.93 -16.72
C TYR A 125 1.08 -2.66 -17.71
N PHE A 126 -0.15 -3.06 -17.37
CA PHE A 126 -1.30 -2.89 -18.26
C PHE A 126 -2.04 -1.56 -18.10
N GLY A 127 -1.80 -0.85 -17.00
CA GLY A 127 -2.57 0.31 -16.59
C GLY A 127 -3.95 -0.05 -16.03
N ALA A 128 -4.47 0.80 -15.14
CA ALA A 128 -5.71 0.57 -14.39
C ALA A 128 -6.92 0.27 -15.30
N ALA A 129 -7.11 1.04 -16.38
CA ALA A 129 -8.26 0.88 -17.27
C ALA A 129 -8.33 -0.54 -17.89
N ARG A 130 -7.19 -1.08 -18.32
CA ARG A 130 -7.12 -2.41 -18.92
C ARG A 130 -7.14 -3.50 -17.85
N TYR A 131 -6.42 -3.32 -16.75
CA TYR A 131 -6.37 -4.28 -15.64
C TYR A 131 -7.74 -4.53 -15.01
N HIS A 132 -8.55 -3.49 -14.80
CA HIS A 132 -9.90 -3.61 -14.23
C HIS A 132 -10.98 -3.97 -15.26
N SER A 133 -10.63 -4.11 -16.54
CA SER A 133 -11.55 -4.61 -17.56
C SER A 133 -11.81 -6.11 -17.42
N ASN A 134 -12.77 -6.62 -18.20
CA ASN A 134 -13.06 -8.06 -18.27
C ASN A 134 -12.07 -8.85 -19.16
N GLU A 135 -11.08 -8.18 -19.78
CA GLU A 135 -10.13 -8.81 -20.71
C GLU A 135 -9.40 -10.00 -20.07
N PHE A 136 -8.83 -9.81 -18.88
CA PHE A 136 -7.99 -10.80 -18.22
C PHE A 136 -8.77 -11.79 -17.35
N LYS A 137 -10.07 -11.58 -17.13
CA LYS A 137 -10.91 -12.38 -16.23
C LYS A 137 -10.27 -12.61 -14.85
N GLN A 138 -9.64 -11.56 -14.31
CA GLN A 138 -8.91 -11.55 -13.04
C GLN A 138 -7.62 -12.37 -13.01
N GLU A 139 -7.02 -12.69 -14.16
CA GLU A 139 -5.76 -13.44 -14.27
C GLU A 139 -4.71 -12.62 -15.04
N ALA A 140 -4.62 -11.32 -14.80
CA ALA A 140 -3.79 -10.40 -15.59
C ALA A 140 -2.30 -10.79 -15.57
N TYR A 141 -1.80 -11.33 -14.45
CA TYR A 141 -0.43 -11.80 -14.33
C TYR A 141 -0.05 -12.88 -15.36
N LEU A 142 -1.01 -13.68 -15.85
CA LEU A 142 -0.75 -14.69 -16.90
C LEU A 142 -0.49 -14.10 -18.28
N PHE A 143 -0.83 -12.82 -18.49
CA PHE A 143 -0.66 -12.11 -19.76
C PHE A 143 0.63 -11.28 -19.79
N VAL A 144 1.29 -11.08 -18.65
CA VAL A 144 2.55 -10.35 -18.58
C VAL A 144 3.61 -11.14 -19.37
N PRO A 145 4.28 -10.52 -20.35
CA PRO A 145 5.35 -11.18 -21.10
C PRO A 145 6.47 -11.66 -20.17
N PHE A 146 6.92 -12.88 -20.37
CA PHE A 146 8.06 -13.42 -19.62
C PHE A 146 9.36 -12.98 -20.28
N ASP A 147 9.89 -11.85 -19.83
CA ASP A 147 11.13 -11.26 -20.32
C ASP A 147 12.02 -10.77 -19.16
N GLU A 148 13.23 -10.32 -19.50
CA GLU A 148 14.20 -9.84 -18.51
C GLU A 148 13.78 -8.52 -17.84
N ASN A 149 12.92 -7.72 -18.46
CA ASN A 149 12.40 -6.50 -17.81
C ASN A 149 11.43 -6.86 -16.69
N TYR A 150 10.58 -7.86 -16.93
CA TYR A 150 9.69 -8.40 -15.90
C TYR A 150 10.50 -9.04 -14.77
N TYR A 151 11.50 -9.86 -15.10
CA TYR A 151 12.39 -10.42 -14.08
C TYR A 151 13.10 -9.33 -13.27
N ALA A 152 13.75 -8.37 -13.92
CA ALA A 152 14.53 -7.32 -13.25
C ALA A 152 13.65 -6.48 -12.29
N ALA A 153 12.44 -6.11 -12.73
CA ALA A 153 11.52 -5.35 -11.89
C ALA A 153 11.05 -6.16 -10.67
N MET A 154 10.72 -7.44 -10.86
CA MET A 154 10.34 -8.29 -9.73
C MET A 154 11.53 -8.60 -8.82
N ALA A 155 12.73 -8.81 -9.36
CA ALA A 155 13.95 -9.04 -8.59
C ALA A 155 14.30 -7.84 -7.70
N GLN A 156 14.16 -6.61 -8.22
CA GLN A 156 14.33 -5.40 -7.44
C GLN A 156 13.32 -5.33 -6.28
N LEU A 157 12.04 -5.63 -6.55
CA LEU A 157 11.01 -5.66 -5.52
C LEU A 157 11.28 -6.75 -4.48
N ILE A 158 11.62 -7.98 -4.89
CA ILE A 158 11.98 -9.06 -3.96
C ILE A 158 13.16 -8.64 -3.07
N ALA A 159 14.17 -7.95 -3.61
CA ALA A 159 15.30 -7.44 -2.83
C ALA A 159 14.87 -6.36 -1.81
N GLN A 160 13.97 -5.45 -2.18
CA GLN A 160 13.41 -4.49 -1.23
C GLN A 160 12.66 -5.20 -0.09
N ARG A 161 11.81 -6.19 -0.41
CA ARG A 161 11.09 -7.00 0.58
C ARG A 161 12.05 -7.78 1.48
N TRP A 162 13.15 -8.29 0.92
CA TRP A 162 14.21 -8.97 1.68
C TRP A 162 14.87 -8.06 2.69
N ASP A 163 15.25 -6.85 2.29
CA ASP A 163 15.90 -5.89 3.16
C ASP A 163 14.94 -5.38 4.26
N ALA A 164 13.69 -5.09 3.90
CA ALA A 164 12.65 -4.70 4.85
C ALA A 164 12.34 -5.82 5.85
N TRP A 165 12.23 -7.06 5.36
CA TRP A 165 12.10 -8.25 6.21
C TRP A 165 13.24 -8.32 7.23
N ARG A 166 14.49 -8.12 6.82
CA ARG A 166 15.64 -8.17 7.73
C ARG A 166 15.66 -7.05 8.75
N ARG A 167 15.16 -5.85 8.40
CA ARG A 167 15.02 -4.73 9.34
C ARG A 167 13.93 -4.98 10.37
N ASN A 168 12.78 -5.51 9.93
CA ASN A 168 11.64 -5.84 10.77
C ASN A 168 11.76 -7.18 11.51
N ALA A 169 12.65 -8.07 11.06
CA ALA A 169 12.80 -9.42 11.58
C ALA A 169 13.09 -9.36 13.09
N PRO A 170 12.27 -10.03 13.92
CA PRO A 170 12.50 -10.03 15.35
C PRO A 170 13.85 -10.70 15.64
N LYS A 171 14.74 -9.98 16.34
CA LYS A 171 16.12 -10.43 16.61
C LYS A 171 16.18 -11.43 17.75
N THR A 172 15.12 -11.50 18.57
CA THR A 172 15.01 -12.41 19.71
C THR A 172 13.70 -13.20 19.72
N LYS A 173 13.69 -14.39 20.32
CA LYS A 173 12.46 -15.20 20.48
C LYS A 173 11.33 -14.47 21.23
N GLY A 174 11.68 -13.55 22.14
CA GLY A 174 10.73 -12.72 22.85
C GLY A 174 10.03 -11.71 21.94
N GLU A 175 10.76 -11.11 21.00
CA GLU A 175 10.22 -10.18 20.00
C GLU A 175 9.34 -10.92 18.98
N ILE A 176 9.72 -12.14 18.54
CA ILE A 176 8.88 -12.97 17.65
C ILE A 176 7.49 -13.18 18.26
N THR A 177 7.46 -13.49 19.56
CA THR A 177 6.22 -13.78 20.28
C THR A 177 5.36 -12.53 20.50
N ARG A 178 5.98 -11.35 20.71
CA ARG A 178 5.28 -10.06 20.85
C ARG A 178 4.74 -9.55 19.52
N SER A 179 5.54 -9.60 18.46
CA SER A 179 5.16 -9.17 17.11
C SER A 179 3.97 -9.98 16.57
N LYS A 180 4.01 -11.31 16.67
CA LYS A 180 2.90 -12.18 16.21
C LYS A 180 1.58 -12.00 16.96
N ASN A 181 1.60 -11.41 18.16
CA ASN A 181 0.43 -11.24 19.02
C ASN A 181 0.15 -9.77 19.33
N ALA A 182 0.71 -8.83 18.58
CA ALA A 182 0.49 -7.41 18.80
C ALA A 182 -1.00 -7.10 18.56
N LYS A 183 -1.73 -6.86 19.65
CA LYS A 183 -3.13 -6.47 19.62
C LYS A 183 -3.24 -4.96 19.59
N PRO A 184 -4.29 -4.41 18.95
CA PRO A 184 -4.61 -3.00 19.10
C PRO A 184 -4.85 -2.69 20.58
N ASP A 185 -4.42 -1.50 21.01
CA ASP A 185 -4.81 -0.96 22.32
C ASP A 185 -6.30 -0.61 22.34
N VAL A 186 -6.81 -0.19 23.52
CA VAL A 186 -8.24 0.08 23.72
C VAL A 186 -8.74 1.16 22.75
N ARG A 187 -7.96 2.23 22.57
CA ARG A 187 -8.24 3.33 21.63
C ARG A 187 -8.33 2.85 20.19
N THR A 188 -7.31 2.15 19.72
CA THR A 188 -7.25 1.63 18.36
C THR A 188 -8.40 0.66 18.09
N ALA A 189 -8.71 -0.21 19.06
CA ALA A 189 -9.85 -1.13 18.97
C ALA A 189 -11.19 -0.38 18.92
N ALA A 190 -11.33 0.72 19.67
CA ALA A 190 -12.51 1.58 19.63
C ALA A 190 -12.65 2.30 18.29
N LEU A 191 -11.56 2.81 17.71
CA LEU A 191 -11.57 3.43 16.39
C LEU A 191 -11.94 2.42 15.29
N MET A 192 -11.40 1.20 15.34
CA MET A 192 -11.82 0.11 14.42
C MET A 192 -13.32 -0.20 14.56
N ARG A 193 -13.87 -0.21 15.79
CA ARG A 193 -15.31 -0.36 16.02
C ARG A 193 -16.12 0.81 15.47
N TYR A 194 -15.65 2.04 15.66
CA TYR A 194 -16.29 3.25 15.13
C TYR A 194 -16.37 3.20 13.61
N LEU A 195 -15.26 2.84 12.94
CA LEU A 195 -15.20 2.69 11.48
C LEU A 195 -16.22 1.67 10.97
N GLY A 196 -16.43 0.57 11.70
CA GLY A 196 -17.50 -0.40 11.41
C GLY A 196 -17.32 -1.10 10.05
N CYS A 197 -16.07 -1.23 9.58
CA CYS A 197 -15.70 -1.87 8.33
C CYS A 197 -14.48 -2.78 8.52
N ASP A 198 -14.07 -3.48 7.46
CA ASP A 198 -12.95 -4.42 7.51
C ASP A 198 -11.64 -3.64 7.73
N CYS A 199 -10.97 -3.92 8.85
CA CYS A 199 -9.82 -3.16 9.33
C CYS A 199 -8.65 -4.11 9.66
N THR A 200 -7.45 -3.74 9.20
CA THR A 200 -6.20 -4.41 9.56
C THR A 200 -5.36 -3.49 10.45
N TYR A 201 -4.86 -4.01 11.56
CA TYR A 201 -3.99 -3.27 12.49
C TYR A 201 -2.51 -3.58 12.20
N PHE A 202 -1.69 -2.54 12.19
CA PHE A 202 -0.23 -2.64 12.17
C PHE A 202 0.34 -2.02 13.45
N PRO A 203 1.15 -2.77 14.22
CA PRO A 203 1.90 -2.19 15.32
C PRO A 203 3.00 -1.25 14.80
N PRO A 204 3.69 -0.51 15.68
CA PRO A 204 4.90 0.22 15.29
C PRO A 204 5.95 -0.69 14.65
N LEU A 205 6.37 -0.35 13.42
CA LEU A 205 7.35 -1.10 12.63
C LEU A 205 8.62 -0.27 12.39
N ALA A 206 9.77 -0.94 12.29
CA ALA A 206 11.04 -0.27 11.98
C ALA A 206 11.20 0.01 10.47
N ASP A 207 10.33 -0.57 9.66
CA ASP A 207 10.25 -0.38 8.22
C ASP A 207 8.78 -0.58 7.81
N ASP A 208 8.24 0.36 7.04
CA ASP A 208 6.83 0.45 6.70
C ASP A 208 6.44 -0.32 5.43
N ASP A 209 7.36 -1.08 4.85
CA ASP A 209 7.12 -1.97 3.72
C ASP A 209 5.86 -2.86 3.88
N PRO A 210 5.54 -3.44 5.06
CA PRO A 210 4.29 -4.19 5.25
C PRO A 210 3.03 -3.31 5.11
N ILE A 211 3.09 -2.05 5.56
CA ILE A 211 1.96 -1.10 5.50
C ILE A 211 1.75 -0.66 4.07
N THR A 212 2.82 -0.24 3.38
CA THR A 212 2.75 0.20 1.98
C THR A 212 2.34 -0.94 1.05
N ALA A 213 2.81 -2.17 1.31
CA ALA A 213 2.33 -3.38 0.62
C ALA A 213 0.82 -3.56 0.79
N ALA A 214 0.35 -3.61 2.04
CA ALA A 214 -1.06 -3.84 2.34
C ALA A 214 -1.96 -2.76 1.73
N TYR A 215 -1.57 -1.49 1.83
CA TYR A 215 -2.29 -0.38 1.22
C TYR A 215 -2.36 -0.52 -0.31
N SER A 216 -1.25 -0.85 -0.96
CA SER A 216 -1.21 -1.05 -2.42
C SER A 216 -2.13 -2.18 -2.88
N TYR A 217 -2.16 -3.31 -2.16
CA TYR A 217 -3.03 -4.44 -2.47
C TYR A 217 -4.49 -4.06 -2.25
N ALA A 218 -4.78 -3.37 -1.13
CA ALA A 218 -6.12 -2.91 -0.84
C ALA A 218 -6.61 -1.90 -1.88
N ARG A 219 -5.75 -1.02 -2.41
CA ARG A 219 -6.06 -0.08 -3.50
C ARG A 219 -6.39 -0.80 -4.79
N ARG A 220 -5.60 -1.81 -5.17
CA ARG A 220 -5.87 -2.64 -6.34
C ARG A 220 -7.22 -3.38 -6.22
N LEU A 221 -7.51 -3.96 -5.05
CA LEU A 221 -8.72 -4.75 -4.85
C LEU A 221 -9.98 -3.88 -4.65
N GLY A 222 -9.85 -2.71 -4.02
CA GLY A 222 -10.98 -1.83 -3.68
C GLY A 222 -11.82 -1.37 -4.87
N VAL A 223 -11.19 -1.18 -6.04
CA VAL A 223 -11.89 -0.85 -7.30
C VAL A 223 -12.91 -1.93 -7.69
N ARG A 224 -12.59 -3.20 -7.42
CA ARG A 224 -13.47 -4.34 -7.77
C ARG A 224 -14.40 -4.71 -6.62
N GLU A 225 -13.93 -4.61 -5.39
CA GLU A 225 -14.66 -5.02 -4.19
C GLU A 225 -15.58 -3.92 -3.63
N GLY A 226 -15.49 -2.69 -4.15
CA GLY A 226 -16.42 -1.60 -3.84
C GLY A 226 -16.11 -0.90 -2.52
N TYR A 227 -14.82 -0.66 -2.24
CA TYR A 227 -14.37 0.10 -1.08
C TYR A 227 -13.20 1.02 -1.43
N VAL A 228 -12.91 1.96 -0.53
CA VAL A 228 -11.74 2.85 -0.61
C VAL A 228 -10.83 2.56 0.59
N PRO A 229 -9.57 2.11 0.38
CA PRO A 229 -8.64 1.90 1.48
C PRO A 229 -8.16 3.23 2.05
N LEU A 230 -8.04 3.30 3.37
CA LEU A 230 -7.43 4.45 4.04
C LEU A 230 -6.57 3.98 5.20
N LEU A 231 -5.37 4.54 5.30
CA LEU A 231 -4.45 4.40 6.41
C LEU A 231 -4.78 5.46 7.48
N ILE A 232 -4.93 5.05 8.73
CA ILE A 232 -5.39 5.92 9.82
C ILE A 232 -4.46 5.74 11.03
N VAL A 233 -3.90 6.86 11.52
CA VAL A 233 -3.15 6.90 12.79
C VAL A 233 -4.13 7.14 13.94
N PRO A 234 -4.31 6.18 14.88
CA PRO A 234 -5.21 6.36 16.01
C PRO A 234 -4.56 7.25 17.09
N SER A 235 -5.20 8.37 17.41
CA SER A 235 -4.87 9.24 18.55
C SER A 235 -6.12 9.63 19.35
N ASP A 236 -5.92 10.13 20.58
CA ASP A 236 -7.02 10.61 21.42
C ASP A 236 -7.71 11.82 20.78
N THR A 237 -6.93 12.75 20.24
CA THR A 237 -7.42 13.90 19.48
C THR A 237 -8.28 13.48 18.28
N LEU A 238 -7.84 12.48 17.50
CA LEU A 238 -8.65 11.99 16.38
C LEU A 238 -9.96 11.38 16.88
N TRP A 239 -9.92 10.59 17.96
CA TRP A 239 -11.12 9.99 18.55
C TRP A 239 -12.15 11.04 18.97
N GLU A 240 -11.72 12.08 19.67
CA GLU A 240 -12.55 13.21 20.11
C GLU A 240 -13.21 13.88 18.90
N ILE A 241 -12.41 14.30 17.92
CA ILE A 241 -12.89 14.96 16.70
C ILE A 241 -13.98 14.12 15.99
N LEU A 242 -13.72 12.83 15.78
CA LEU A 242 -14.63 11.95 15.03
C LEU A 242 -15.96 11.73 15.75
N THR A 243 -15.92 11.59 17.08
CA THR A 243 -17.13 11.37 17.88
C THR A 243 -17.93 12.65 18.04
N MET A 244 -17.28 13.79 18.26
CA MET A 244 -17.89 15.13 18.30
C MET A 244 -18.59 15.49 16.99
N ASN A 245 -17.88 15.39 15.87
CA ASN A 245 -18.43 15.77 14.56
C ASN A 245 -19.56 14.84 14.11
N ALA A 246 -19.57 13.57 14.54
CA ALA A 246 -20.67 12.65 14.31
C ALA A 246 -21.84 12.83 15.32
N GLY A 247 -21.68 13.66 16.35
CA GLY A 247 -22.64 13.79 17.46
C GLY A 247 -22.84 12.47 18.21
N ALA A 248 -21.78 11.68 18.32
CA ALA A 248 -21.78 10.31 18.83
C ALA A 248 -21.09 10.15 20.18
N GLU A 249 -20.67 11.25 20.81
CA GLU A 249 -20.03 11.26 22.12
C GLU A 249 -20.88 10.52 23.18
N ARG A 250 -20.20 9.77 24.05
CA ARG A 250 -20.80 9.11 25.21
C ARG A 250 -19.81 9.06 26.36
N GLY A 251 -20.28 9.43 27.55
CA GLY A 251 -19.44 9.39 28.76
C GLY A 251 -18.24 10.32 28.64
N ASP A 252 -17.17 9.97 29.35
CA ASP A 252 -15.89 10.68 29.25
C ASP A 252 -15.10 10.12 28.05
N PHE A 253 -14.33 10.97 27.35
CA PHE A 253 -13.61 10.54 26.13
C PHE A 253 -12.62 9.39 26.36
N GLU A 254 -12.06 9.29 27.56
CA GLU A 254 -11.14 8.24 27.98
C GLU A 254 -11.79 6.85 28.04
N ASP A 255 -13.13 6.78 28.06
CA ASP A 255 -13.87 5.51 28.04
C ASP A 255 -13.89 4.86 26.64
N TYR A 256 -13.59 5.64 25.60
CA TYR A 256 -13.67 5.23 24.19
C TYR A 256 -15.00 4.53 23.83
N ASP A 257 -16.11 4.98 24.42
CA ASP A 257 -17.47 4.58 24.04
C ASP A 257 -18.10 5.62 23.09
N PHE A 258 -19.08 5.17 22.30
CA PHE A 258 -19.77 6.03 21.34
C PHE A 258 -21.16 5.52 21.00
N ASP A 259 -22.04 6.43 20.56
CA ASP A 259 -23.35 6.07 20.05
C ASP A 259 -23.28 5.61 18.59
N ALA A 260 -23.21 4.30 18.38
CA ALA A 260 -23.20 3.72 17.03
C ALA A 260 -24.42 4.13 16.17
N LYS A 261 -25.59 4.38 16.76
CA LYS A 261 -26.78 4.83 16.01
C LYS A 261 -26.62 6.28 15.56
N ALA A 262 -25.98 7.12 16.37
CA ALA A 262 -25.66 8.49 15.98
C ALA A 262 -24.68 8.50 14.80
N VAL A 263 -23.62 7.67 14.85
CA VAL A 263 -22.67 7.49 13.74
C VAL A 263 -23.38 7.04 12.45
N ASP A 264 -24.25 6.02 12.51
CA ASP A 264 -25.01 5.55 11.35
C ASP A 264 -25.98 6.61 10.79
N THR A 265 -26.54 7.44 11.68
CA THR A 265 -27.43 8.54 11.29
C THR A 265 -26.64 9.66 10.63
N TYR A 266 -25.48 10.02 11.18
CA TYR A 266 -24.54 10.98 10.61
C TYR A 266 -24.09 10.55 9.21
N ARG A 267 -23.57 9.33 9.06
CA ARG A 267 -23.09 8.78 7.78
C ARG A 267 -24.17 8.85 6.70
N ARG A 268 -25.39 8.39 7.00
CA ARG A 268 -26.52 8.44 6.06
C ARG A 268 -26.89 9.86 5.68
N LYS A 269 -26.86 10.80 6.64
CA LYS A 269 -27.12 12.22 6.38
C LYS A 269 -26.09 12.81 5.43
N ILE A 270 -24.79 12.62 5.71
CA ILE A 270 -23.70 13.18 4.89
C ILE A 270 -23.66 12.55 3.50
N LEU A 271 -23.78 11.22 3.40
CA LEU A 271 -23.76 10.52 2.10
C LEU A 271 -24.97 10.84 1.21
N ALA A 272 -26.09 11.28 1.79
CA ALA A 272 -27.27 11.69 1.03
C ALA A 272 -27.22 13.16 0.56
N GLN A 273 -26.29 13.96 1.07
CA GLN A 273 -26.17 15.37 0.67
C GLN A 273 -25.56 15.50 -0.74
N PRO A 274 -26.00 16.48 -1.53
CA PRO A 274 -25.33 16.80 -2.78
C PRO A 274 -23.92 17.32 -2.48
N ILE A 275 -22.95 16.89 -3.29
CA ILE A 275 -21.57 17.36 -3.19
C ILE A 275 -21.48 18.77 -3.79
N GLY A 276 -20.85 19.70 -3.06
CA GLY A 276 -20.64 21.08 -3.50
C GLY A 276 -19.59 21.24 -4.62
N ASP A 277 -19.37 22.49 -5.05
CA ASP A 277 -18.35 22.84 -6.04
C ASP A 277 -17.00 23.10 -5.35
N GLY A 278 -16.13 22.09 -5.37
CA GLY A 278 -14.80 22.18 -4.78
C GLY A 278 -13.93 23.30 -5.38
N LYS A 279 -14.07 23.59 -6.68
CA LYS A 279 -13.29 24.66 -7.31
C LYS A 279 -13.74 26.03 -6.85
N ALA A 280 -15.05 26.24 -6.67
CA ALA A 280 -15.58 27.49 -6.13
C ALA A 280 -15.07 27.75 -4.71
N ILE A 281 -15.08 26.72 -3.85
CA ILE A 281 -14.53 26.77 -2.49
C ILE A 281 -13.06 27.18 -2.52
N LEU A 282 -12.24 26.51 -3.35
CA LEU A 282 -10.81 26.84 -3.47
C LEU A 282 -10.59 28.26 -3.99
N THR A 283 -11.42 28.74 -4.92
CA THR A 283 -11.31 30.10 -5.47
C THR A 283 -11.64 31.15 -4.42
N GLU A 284 -12.67 30.93 -3.61
CA GLU A 284 -13.06 31.80 -2.50
C GLU A 284 -11.93 31.84 -1.46
N ARG A 285 -11.46 30.68 -0.99
CA ARG A 285 -10.37 30.60 -0.01
C ARG A 285 -9.09 31.24 -0.52
N LEU A 286 -8.73 31.03 -1.80
CA LEU A 286 -7.53 31.65 -2.39
C LEU A 286 -7.61 33.19 -2.36
N GLY A 287 -8.81 33.77 -2.48
CA GLY A 287 -9.01 35.22 -2.39
C GLY A 287 -8.68 35.81 -1.01
N GLU A 288 -8.66 34.98 0.03
CA GLU A 288 -8.31 35.35 1.40
C GLU A 288 -6.82 35.12 1.70
N ARG A 289 -6.09 34.43 0.82
CA ARG A 289 -4.68 34.11 1.00
C ARG A 289 -3.77 35.21 0.48
N SER A 290 -2.68 35.45 1.20
CA SER A 290 -1.59 36.32 0.77
C SER A 290 -0.28 35.69 1.19
N GLU A 291 0.43 35.07 0.23
CA GLU A 291 1.77 34.54 0.47
C GLU A 291 2.69 35.68 0.94
N GLN A 292 3.34 35.48 2.09
CA GLN A 292 4.33 36.43 2.57
C GLN A 292 5.60 36.30 1.73
N ASN A 293 6.22 37.43 1.36
CA ASN A 293 7.49 37.41 0.63
C ASN A 293 8.58 36.72 1.47
N ARG A 294 8.83 35.44 1.20
CA ARG A 294 9.91 34.64 1.78
C ARG A 294 10.95 34.34 0.69
N ALA A 295 12.23 34.35 1.07
CA ALA A 295 13.27 33.88 0.16
C ALA A 295 13.15 32.37 0.02
N GLU A 296 13.10 31.88 -1.22
CA GLU A 296 13.19 30.45 -1.50
C GLU A 296 14.56 29.95 -1.04
N THR A 297 14.55 28.96 -0.14
CA THR A 297 15.74 28.25 0.29
C THR A 297 15.58 26.79 -0.06
N PHE A 298 16.52 26.24 -0.82
CA PHE A 298 16.61 24.81 -1.07
C PHE A 298 17.49 24.22 0.04
N ASP A 299 16.87 23.64 1.07
CA ASP A 299 17.60 22.75 1.97
C ASP A 299 17.82 21.40 1.27
N GLU A 300 19.02 20.83 1.42
CA GLU A 300 19.44 19.55 0.83
C GLU A 300 18.85 18.32 1.56
N GLU A 301 18.07 18.51 2.64
CA GLU A 301 17.35 17.41 3.30
C GLU A 301 16.11 17.03 2.47
N GLU A 302 16.37 16.38 1.34
CA GLU A 302 15.36 15.76 0.48
C GLU A 302 14.68 14.61 1.23
N HIS A 303 13.43 14.81 1.66
CA HIS A 303 12.58 13.69 2.00
C HIS A 303 12.37 12.80 0.77
N PRO A 304 12.31 11.47 0.92
CA PRO A 304 12.10 10.58 -0.22
C PRO A 304 10.82 10.96 -0.96
N VAL A 305 10.99 11.40 -2.20
CA VAL A 305 9.89 11.74 -3.10
C VAL A 305 9.02 10.48 -3.29
N ASN A 306 7.69 10.62 -3.24
CA ASN A 306 6.71 9.53 -3.38
C ASN A 306 6.56 8.62 -2.15
N HIS A 307 6.68 9.17 -0.93
CA HIS A 307 6.36 8.42 0.29
C HIS A 307 5.40 9.20 1.20
N PHE A 308 4.49 8.48 1.86
CA PHE A 308 3.72 9.01 2.97
C PHE A 308 4.63 9.26 4.16
N ILE A 309 4.45 10.39 4.84
CA ILE A 309 5.34 10.83 5.92
C ILE A 309 4.61 10.95 7.25
N SER A 310 3.30 11.17 7.22
CA SER A 310 2.51 11.52 8.42
C SER A 310 2.50 10.45 9.52
N TYR A 311 2.71 9.18 9.16
CA TYR A 311 2.72 8.07 10.12
C TYR A 311 4.12 7.73 10.65
N TRP A 312 5.18 8.42 10.22
CA TRP A 312 6.53 8.14 10.71
C TRP A 312 6.81 8.90 12.01
N ASP A 313 7.25 8.19 13.03
CA ASP A 313 7.69 8.75 14.30
C ASP A 313 9.21 8.85 14.30
N TYR A 314 9.70 10.09 14.14
CA TYR A 314 11.12 10.41 14.13
C TYR A 314 11.80 10.28 15.49
N GLU A 315 11.08 10.30 16.61
CA GLU A 315 11.65 10.07 17.94
C GLU A 315 11.96 8.58 18.14
N THR A 316 11.00 7.72 17.78
CA THR A 316 11.15 6.27 17.97
C THR A 316 11.80 5.57 16.78
N GLN A 317 11.96 6.27 15.64
CA GLN A 317 12.47 5.74 14.37
C GLN A 317 11.65 4.52 13.90
N LYS A 318 10.32 4.65 14.03
CA LYS A 318 9.34 3.63 13.68
C LYS A 318 8.09 4.28 13.11
N THR A 319 7.23 3.48 12.51
CA THR A 319 5.86 3.91 12.24
C THR A 319 5.10 4.08 13.55
N GLN A 320 4.15 5.00 13.57
CA GLN A 320 3.08 5.00 14.55
C GLN A 320 2.23 3.72 14.40
N PRO A 321 1.42 3.34 15.40
CA PRO A 321 0.38 2.33 15.21
C PRO A 321 -0.56 2.75 14.07
N MET A 322 -0.97 1.81 13.22
CA MET A 322 -1.77 2.12 12.03
C MET A 322 -2.97 1.21 11.89
N ILE A 323 -4.07 1.75 11.35
CA ILE A 323 -5.21 0.99 10.86
C ILE A 323 -5.27 1.15 9.34
N LEU A 324 -5.32 0.05 8.60
CA LEU A 324 -5.78 0.04 7.22
C LEU A 324 -7.26 -0.32 7.20
N ALA A 325 -8.11 0.66 6.86
CA ALA A 325 -9.56 0.51 6.81
C ALA A 325 -10.05 0.40 5.35
N LYS A 326 -10.88 -0.61 5.06
CA LYS A 326 -11.57 -0.74 3.76
C LYS A 326 -12.93 -0.06 3.85
N ILE A 327 -12.97 1.26 3.64
CA ILE A 327 -14.17 2.07 3.84
C ILE A 327 -15.19 1.75 2.75
N PRO A 328 -16.42 1.29 3.08
CA PRO A 328 -17.38 0.75 2.12
C PRO A 328 -18.14 1.86 1.39
N VAL A 329 -17.41 2.66 0.62
CA VAL A 329 -17.94 3.75 -0.20
C VAL A 329 -17.52 3.57 -1.66
N GLN A 330 -18.36 4.06 -2.58
CA GLN A 330 -18.11 3.96 -4.02
C GLN A 330 -17.16 5.03 -4.56
N HIS A 331 -17.08 6.17 -3.86
CA HIS A 331 -16.34 7.33 -4.34
C HIS A 331 -15.28 7.75 -3.32
N PRO A 332 -14.01 7.92 -3.72
CA PRO A 332 -12.91 8.28 -2.83
C PRO A 332 -13.16 9.50 -1.94
N TRP A 333 -13.79 10.55 -2.48
CA TRP A 333 -14.09 11.75 -1.72
C TRP A 333 -15.14 11.56 -0.63
N THR A 334 -15.89 10.46 -0.61
CA THR A 334 -16.94 10.21 0.39
C THR A 334 -16.44 9.52 1.65
N VAL A 335 -15.14 9.18 1.74
CA VAL A 335 -14.54 8.61 2.95
C VAL A 335 -14.68 9.52 4.17
N PHE A 336 -14.77 10.84 3.98
CA PHE A 336 -14.95 11.80 5.08
C PHE A 336 -16.32 11.69 5.77
N ALA A 337 -17.30 11.00 5.18
CA ALA A 337 -18.53 10.65 5.90
C ALA A 337 -18.27 9.63 7.02
N TYR A 338 -17.23 8.78 6.86
CA TYR A 338 -16.76 7.85 7.88
C TYR A 338 -15.73 8.47 8.80
N LEU A 339 -15.03 9.50 8.33
CA LEU A 339 -13.94 10.18 9.03
C LEU A 339 -14.14 11.70 8.98
N PRO A 340 -15.10 12.23 9.74
CA PRO A 340 -15.33 13.67 9.79
C PRO A 340 -14.25 14.35 10.66
N PHE A 341 -13.01 14.40 10.18
CA PHE A 341 -11.86 14.86 10.95
C PHE A 341 -11.64 16.39 10.91
N GLY A 342 -12.27 17.12 9.98
CA GLY A 342 -12.04 18.57 9.80
C GLY A 342 -13.03 19.47 10.55
N GLY A 343 -13.06 20.76 10.19
CA GLY A 343 -13.97 21.76 10.78
C GLY A 343 -13.45 22.43 12.06
N TRP A 344 -12.13 22.38 12.27
CA TRP A 344 -11.41 23.05 13.35
C TRP A 344 -10.27 23.89 12.74
N ASN A 345 -9.86 24.97 13.43
CA ASN A 345 -8.89 25.95 12.93
C ASN A 345 -9.15 26.34 11.46
N ASP A 346 -8.17 26.20 10.57
CA ASP A 346 -8.31 26.41 9.12
C ASP A 346 -8.62 25.10 8.36
N CYS A 347 -8.75 23.95 9.05
CA CYS A 347 -9.07 22.67 8.41
C CYS A 347 -10.51 22.67 7.88
N PRO A 348 -10.73 22.48 6.55
CA PRO A 348 -12.07 22.50 5.98
C PRO A 348 -13.02 21.49 6.62
N ASP A 349 -14.30 21.82 6.71
CA ASP A 349 -15.32 20.90 7.21
C ASP A 349 -15.54 19.70 6.27
N THR A 350 -16.33 18.72 6.73
CA THR A 350 -16.61 17.50 5.95
C THR A 350 -17.18 17.78 4.55
N ALA A 351 -18.06 18.78 4.40
CA ALA A 351 -18.68 19.07 3.11
C ALA A 351 -17.66 19.69 2.13
N ALA A 352 -16.82 20.60 2.63
CA ALA A 352 -15.74 21.21 1.87
C ALA A 352 -14.67 20.18 1.48
N LEU A 353 -14.26 19.31 2.43
CA LEU A 353 -13.34 18.19 2.17
C LEU A 353 -13.88 17.33 1.01
N MET A 354 -15.12 16.83 1.12
CA MET A 354 -15.72 15.99 0.08
C MET A 354 -15.81 16.71 -1.29
N ALA A 355 -16.14 18.01 -1.31
CA ALA A 355 -16.25 18.78 -2.55
C ALA A 355 -14.90 18.99 -3.24
N VAL A 356 -13.87 19.38 -2.48
CA VAL A 356 -12.51 19.59 -2.98
C VAL A 356 -11.90 18.27 -3.44
N SER A 357 -12.02 17.19 -2.64
CA SER A 357 -11.52 15.88 -3.04
C SER A 357 -12.22 15.32 -4.28
N LYS A 358 -13.52 15.59 -4.46
CA LYS A 358 -14.23 15.22 -5.69
C LYS A 358 -13.63 15.93 -6.91
N TYR A 359 -13.42 17.24 -6.81
CA TYR A 359 -12.83 18.05 -7.86
C TYR A 359 -11.41 17.56 -8.23
N TRP A 360 -10.56 17.31 -7.25
CA TRP A 360 -9.22 16.77 -7.48
C TRP A 360 -9.22 15.35 -8.00
N HIS A 361 -10.15 14.50 -7.56
CA HIS A 361 -10.30 13.16 -8.09
C HIS A 361 -10.66 13.19 -9.59
N GLU A 362 -11.62 14.04 -9.98
CA GLU A 362 -12.07 14.16 -11.37
C GLU A 362 -10.96 14.70 -12.30
N ARG A 363 -10.05 15.55 -11.81
CA ARG A 363 -8.96 16.13 -12.59
C ARG A 363 -7.67 15.33 -12.59
N HIS A 364 -7.27 14.83 -11.42
CA HIS A 364 -5.94 14.27 -11.16
C HIS A 364 -6.00 12.83 -10.66
N GLY A 365 -7.19 12.25 -10.46
CA GLY A 365 -7.32 10.91 -9.90
C GLY A 365 -6.91 10.82 -8.42
N ALA A 366 -6.86 11.96 -7.71
CA ALA A 366 -6.48 12.03 -6.31
C ALA A 366 -7.42 11.18 -5.42
N VAL A 367 -6.84 10.40 -4.52
CA VAL A 367 -7.55 9.54 -3.57
C VAL A 367 -6.97 9.78 -2.18
N PRO A 368 -7.78 10.13 -1.17
CA PRO A 368 -7.32 10.17 0.22
C PRO A 368 -6.69 8.83 0.60
N ALA A 369 -5.51 8.87 1.21
CA ALA A 369 -4.68 7.69 1.44
C ALA A 369 -4.29 7.53 2.91
N VAL A 370 -3.87 8.61 3.57
CA VAL A 370 -3.47 8.61 4.98
C VAL A 370 -4.18 9.74 5.72
N LEU A 371 -4.59 9.48 6.96
CA LEU A 371 -5.25 10.46 7.82
C LEU A 371 -4.74 10.32 9.27
N THR A 372 -4.29 11.44 9.85
CA THR A 372 -4.04 11.59 11.29
C THR A 372 -5.09 12.52 11.89
N TYR A 373 -4.87 13.03 13.10
CA TYR A 373 -5.75 14.05 13.67
C TYR A 373 -5.62 15.41 12.97
N ASP A 374 -4.46 15.71 12.37
CA ASP A 374 -4.05 17.00 11.82
C ASP A 374 -3.46 16.94 10.40
N THR A 375 -3.27 15.75 9.83
CA THR A 375 -2.75 15.58 8.48
C THR A 375 -3.69 14.77 7.60
N LEU A 376 -3.63 15.06 6.31
CA LEU A 376 -4.31 14.33 5.26
C LEU A 376 -3.35 14.18 4.08
N GLU A 377 -3.13 12.95 3.64
CA GLU A 377 -2.32 12.67 2.45
C GLU A 377 -3.17 12.05 1.35
N TYR A 378 -2.87 12.41 0.10
CA TYR A 378 -3.50 11.84 -1.09
C TYR A 378 -2.47 11.06 -1.91
N SER A 379 -2.94 10.01 -2.57
CA SER A 379 -2.22 9.37 -3.67
C SER A 379 -2.85 9.75 -5.00
N VAL A 380 -2.04 10.12 -5.99
CA VAL A 380 -2.44 10.29 -7.39
C VAL A 380 -1.84 9.18 -8.27
N PRO A 381 -2.36 8.94 -9.48
CA PRO A 381 -1.85 7.90 -10.37
C PRO A 381 -0.46 8.20 -10.94
N ALA A 382 -0.08 9.48 -11.02
CA ALA A 382 1.20 9.96 -11.50
C ALA A 382 1.41 11.42 -11.04
N PRO A 383 2.67 11.90 -10.97
CA PRO A 383 2.96 13.31 -10.73
C PRO A 383 2.28 14.24 -11.75
N VAL A 384 2.02 15.48 -11.33
CA VAL A 384 1.27 16.45 -12.15
C VAL A 384 2.21 17.12 -13.16
N PRO A 385 1.80 17.30 -14.44
CA PRO A 385 2.64 17.97 -15.43
C PRO A 385 2.89 19.44 -15.05
N GLN A 386 4.07 19.94 -15.41
CA GLN A 386 4.53 21.30 -15.14
C GLN A 386 3.50 22.39 -15.51
N GLU A 387 2.76 22.23 -16.61
CA GLU A 387 1.78 23.25 -17.04
C GLU A 387 0.59 23.41 -16.07
N SER A 388 0.30 22.36 -15.29
CA SER A 388 -0.79 22.34 -14.30
C SER A 388 -0.30 22.49 -12.86
N ALA A 389 0.99 22.24 -12.60
CA ALA A 389 1.56 22.19 -11.26
C ALA A 389 1.39 23.50 -10.48
N LEU A 390 1.67 24.66 -11.10
CA LEU A 390 1.51 25.95 -10.42
C LEU A 390 0.06 26.26 -10.05
N GLN A 391 -0.90 25.88 -10.90
CA GLN A 391 -2.32 26.10 -10.60
C GLN A 391 -2.77 25.18 -9.46
N LEU A 392 -2.32 23.92 -9.47
CA LEU A 392 -2.61 22.99 -8.38
C LEU A 392 -1.95 23.42 -7.07
N ALA A 393 -0.72 23.92 -7.09
CA ALA A 393 -0.04 24.44 -5.90
C ALA A 393 -0.84 25.60 -5.25
N LYS A 394 -1.40 26.50 -6.07
CA LYS A 394 -2.30 27.56 -5.57
C LYS A 394 -3.58 26.99 -4.96
N GLU A 395 -4.16 25.96 -5.57
CA GLU A 395 -5.32 25.26 -5.03
C GLU A 395 -4.98 24.58 -3.69
N GLN A 396 -3.83 23.91 -3.58
CA GLN A 396 -3.37 23.28 -2.34
C GLN A 396 -3.10 24.31 -1.25
N TYR A 397 -2.45 25.43 -1.58
CA TYR A 397 -2.25 26.54 -0.65
C TYR A 397 -3.58 27.17 -0.18
N ALA A 398 -4.58 27.29 -1.07
CA ALA A 398 -5.91 27.74 -0.70
C ALA A 398 -6.64 26.76 0.24
N PHE A 399 -6.42 25.47 0.04
CA PHE A 399 -7.02 24.41 0.84
C PHE A 399 -6.40 24.28 2.23
N CYS A 400 -5.08 24.45 2.31
CA CYS A 400 -4.28 24.31 3.50
C CYS A 400 -3.10 25.28 3.39
N ALA A 401 -3.20 26.43 4.07
CA ALA A 401 -2.16 27.46 3.98
C ALA A 401 -0.88 27.07 4.73
N ASP A 402 -1.02 26.27 5.78
CA ASP A 402 0.06 25.89 6.69
C ASP A 402 1.19 25.12 5.98
N ILE A 403 0.90 24.36 4.92
CA ILE A 403 1.97 23.68 4.14
C ILE A 403 2.96 24.67 3.52
N VAL A 404 2.57 25.93 3.29
CA VAL A 404 3.44 27.01 2.79
C VAL A 404 3.86 27.95 3.92
N GLU A 405 2.92 28.36 4.77
CA GLU A 405 3.14 29.39 5.79
C GLU A 405 3.90 28.87 7.02
N GLN A 406 3.75 27.59 7.32
CA GLN A 406 4.32 26.94 8.51
C GLN A 406 5.09 25.66 8.19
N GLY A 407 5.06 25.20 6.93
CA GLY A 407 5.74 24.01 6.46
C GLY A 407 7.27 24.15 6.40
N ALA A 408 7.90 23.34 5.55
CA ALA A 408 9.35 23.26 5.48
C ALA A 408 10.02 24.65 5.26
N PRO A 409 11.21 24.90 5.82
CA PRO A 409 11.93 26.14 5.63
C PRO A 409 12.05 26.52 4.14
N GLY A 410 11.60 27.74 3.80
CA GLY A 410 11.64 28.25 2.43
C GLY A 410 10.57 27.67 1.50
N MET A 411 9.51 27.06 2.03
CA MET A 411 8.37 26.64 1.22
C MET A 411 7.65 27.86 0.63
N THR A 412 7.34 27.80 -0.66
CA THR A 412 6.60 28.78 -1.45
C THR A 412 5.61 28.06 -2.36
N VAL A 413 4.64 28.77 -2.93
CA VAL A 413 3.74 28.19 -3.93
C VAL A 413 4.51 27.66 -5.15
N THR A 414 5.62 28.32 -5.54
CA THR A 414 6.47 27.88 -6.65
C THR A 414 7.24 26.60 -6.30
N ARG A 415 7.80 26.52 -5.08
CA ARG A 415 8.47 25.30 -4.61
C ARG A 415 7.50 24.14 -4.51
N LEU A 416 6.30 24.36 -3.95
CA LEU A 416 5.25 23.35 -3.91
C LEU A 416 4.88 22.86 -5.32
N ALA A 417 4.83 23.75 -6.32
CA ALA A 417 4.60 23.35 -7.70
C ALA A 417 5.71 22.43 -8.23
N HIS A 418 6.97 22.71 -7.90
CA HIS A 418 8.10 21.84 -8.27
C HIS A 418 7.99 20.46 -7.61
N ASP A 419 7.61 20.39 -6.34
CA ASP A 419 7.45 19.13 -5.62
C ASP A 419 6.32 18.28 -6.23
N LEU A 420 5.22 18.92 -6.67
CA LEU A 420 4.09 18.26 -7.34
C LEU A 420 4.41 17.68 -8.72
N GLU A 421 5.48 18.15 -9.37
CA GLU A 421 5.97 17.60 -10.65
C GLU A 421 6.73 16.28 -10.46
N GLN A 422 7.17 15.99 -9.24
CA GLN A 422 8.02 14.84 -8.92
C GLN A 422 7.32 13.82 -8.03
N SER A 423 6.30 14.25 -7.29
CA SER A 423 5.58 13.43 -6.31
C SER A 423 4.19 13.00 -6.78
N ASP A 424 3.87 11.72 -6.57
CA ASP A 424 2.53 11.16 -6.67
C ASP A 424 1.78 11.13 -5.32
N ILE A 425 2.38 11.72 -4.28
CA ILE A 425 1.80 11.92 -2.96
C ILE A 425 1.60 13.42 -2.71
N TRP A 426 0.42 13.81 -2.24
CA TRP A 426 0.14 15.16 -1.77
C TRP A 426 -0.02 15.16 -0.26
N TYR A 427 0.54 16.17 0.40
CA TYR A 427 0.57 16.29 1.85
C TYR A 427 -0.14 17.56 2.31
N PHE A 428 -0.96 17.44 3.35
CA PHE A 428 -1.64 18.54 4.01
C PHE A 428 -1.51 18.38 5.52
N TRP A 429 -1.22 19.48 6.22
CA TRP A 429 -1.10 19.53 7.67
C TRP A 429 -1.70 20.85 8.17
N TRP A 430 -2.49 20.80 9.23
CA TRP A 430 -3.10 21.96 9.87
C TRP A 430 -2.67 22.02 11.33
N ASP A 431 -2.30 23.21 11.82
CA ASP A 431 -2.03 23.47 13.24
C ASP A 431 -3.31 23.86 14.01
#